data_AF-A0A1G0GA08-F1
#
_entry.id   AF-A0A1G0GA08-F1
#
_cell.length_a   1.000
_cell.length_b   1.000
_cell.length_c   1.000
_cell.angle_alpha   90.00
_cell.angle_beta   90.00
_cell.angle_gamma   90.00
#
_symmetry.space_group_name_H-M   'P 1'
#
loop_
_entity.id
_entity.type
_entity.pdbx_description
1 polymer ?
#
loop_
_entity_poly.entity_id
_entity_poly.type
_entity_poly.pdbx_seq_one_letter_code
_entity_poly.pdbx_strand_id
1 'polypeptide(L)'
;MLIISTVMMVAGCVPGNGVTVRATGGIDPADTDFIKEARLLFRIAACAGMEPVPERISTEIINQHCAELEPAMKKYAGEYVDSMKTLLAGYLSAKLLTTVIYPFGGGDLLSALTTYPDATEFYTLSLELAGDIRRMDVLDDEQAYTGLKSLRDMCENLISLRNSPTGTVNTNETLKATQRGNFPGLIALAFIALAIHGQEPVSLRYFELEENGNIHYLGADEIAARQGTLATPLLKEWTSPDFSAVFSNYELRFKPRGEAGPIRIHRHIAVNLANPYFDPDSPVYRHLKKKGSVAAMTKGALYLLWRDGFTNIRNYLIDQIDFMISDSTGLSPLHLPPSLFHYTAIGRFEGLFDVQDPFIPHNAALIEVFKHQPYRPLPYRYGYPDKANNPHMIFVQRRTSE
;
A
#
# COMPACT_ATOMS: atom_id res chain seq x y z
N MET A 1 3.58 41.70 -58.64
CA MET A 1 4.77 40.87 -58.40
C MET A 1 5.01 40.87 -56.90
N LEU A 2 5.06 39.67 -56.31
CA LEU A 2 5.10 39.31 -54.87
C LEU A 2 3.90 39.72 -53.99
N ILE A 3 3.11 38.69 -53.66
CA ILE A 3 2.09 38.67 -52.60
C ILE A 3 2.79 38.24 -51.31
N ILE A 4 2.62 39.03 -50.25
CA ILE A 4 3.05 38.72 -48.89
C ILE A 4 2.05 37.71 -48.32
N SER A 5 2.50 36.52 -47.95
CA SER A 5 1.69 35.55 -47.22
C SER A 5 2.44 35.13 -45.95
N THR A 6 1.98 35.64 -44.82
CA THR A 6 2.39 35.30 -43.47
C THR A 6 1.97 33.85 -43.18
N VAL A 7 2.92 32.93 -43.06
CA VAL A 7 2.64 31.56 -42.59
C VAL A 7 2.66 31.59 -41.06
N MET A 8 1.47 31.53 -40.49
CA MET A 8 1.23 31.30 -39.07
C MET A 8 1.46 29.81 -38.80
N MET A 9 2.56 29.44 -38.14
CA MET A 9 2.76 28.08 -37.63
C MET A 9 1.79 27.84 -36.48
N VAL A 10 0.70 27.13 -36.77
CA VAL A 10 -0.17 26.56 -35.73
C VAL A 10 0.53 25.33 -35.18
N ALA A 11 1.09 25.45 -33.97
CA ALA A 11 1.51 24.29 -33.19
C ALA A 11 0.25 23.55 -32.72
N GLY A 12 -0.15 22.52 -33.47
CA GLY A 12 -1.19 21.58 -33.08
C GLY A 12 -0.70 20.73 -31.91
N CYS A 13 -1.13 21.05 -30.70
CA CYS A 13 -1.14 20.12 -29.57
C CYS A 13 -2.08 18.97 -29.95
N VAL A 14 -1.53 17.79 -30.23
CA VAL A 14 -2.30 16.54 -30.24
C VAL A 14 -2.53 16.18 -28.77
N PRO A 15 -3.78 16.15 -28.27
CA PRO A 15 -4.04 15.63 -26.94
C PRO A 15 -3.71 14.15 -26.97
N GLY A 16 -2.76 13.74 -26.12
CA GLY A 16 -2.51 12.33 -25.87
C GLY A 16 -3.82 11.68 -25.42
N ASN A 17 -4.25 10.65 -26.15
CA ASN A 17 -5.39 9.83 -25.77
C ASN A 17 -5.11 9.18 -24.41
N GLY A 18 -5.54 9.86 -23.34
CA GLY A 18 -5.67 9.26 -22.02
C GLY A 18 -6.65 8.11 -22.14
N VAL A 19 -6.13 6.89 -22.14
CA VAL A 19 -6.96 5.70 -21.99
C VAL A 19 -7.53 5.76 -20.57
N THR A 20 -8.75 6.26 -20.44
CA THR A 20 -9.54 6.10 -19.23
C THR A 20 -9.87 4.62 -19.08
N VAL A 21 -9.06 3.91 -18.30
CA VAL A 21 -9.44 2.59 -17.79
C VAL A 21 -10.62 2.83 -16.85
N ARG A 22 -11.84 2.59 -17.33
CA ARG A 22 -13.02 2.51 -16.48
C ARG A 22 -12.77 1.35 -15.52
N ALA A 23 -12.84 1.58 -14.21
CA ALA A 23 -13.05 0.51 -13.25
C ALA A 23 -14.38 -0.18 -13.60
N THR A 24 -14.30 -1.27 -14.36
CA THR A 24 -15.47 -1.99 -14.86
C THR A 24 -16.03 -2.85 -13.74
N GLY A 25 -17.08 -2.35 -13.10
CA GLY A 25 -17.92 -3.15 -12.22
C GLY A 25 -18.75 -2.25 -11.32
N GLY A 26 -20.05 -2.11 -11.64
CA GLY A 26 -21.01 -1.63 -10.65
C GLY A 26 -20.96 -2.51 -9.39
N ILE A 27 -21.39 -1.98 -8.25
CA ILE A 27 -21.56 -2.80 -7.05
C ILE A 27 -22.82 -3.63 -7.27
N ASP A 28 -22.73 -4.95 -7.14
CA ASP A 28 -23.90 -5.80 -7.21
C ASP A 28 -24.79 -5.50 -5.98
N PRO A 29 -26.09 -5.24 -6.14
CA PRO A 29 -27.00 -5.03 -5.02
C PRO A 29 -27.02 -6.17 -3.99
N ALA A 30 -26.59 -7.39 -4.37
CA ALA A 30 -26.45 -8.52 -3.45
C ALA A 30 -25.23 -8.42 -2.52
N ASP A 31 -24.22 -7.63 -2.89
CA ASP A 31 -23.01 -7.43 -2.08
C ASP A 31 -23.28 -6.46 -0.93
N THR A 32 -22.71 -6.72 0.25
CA THR A 32 -22.81 -5.75 1.35
C THR A 32 -21.76 -4.66 1.20
N ASP A 33 -22.21 -3.42 1.01
CA ASP A 33 -21.35 -2.22 1.06
C ASP A 33 -21.45 -1.51 2.41
N PHE A 34 -20.32 -1.37 3.08
CA PHE A 34 -20.14 -0.74 4.40
C PHE A 34 -19.74 0.73 4.29
N ILE A 35 -20.19 1.43 3.24
CA ILE A 35 -19.82 2.83 3.01
C ILE A 35 -20.23 3.76 4.16
N LYS A 36 -21.31 3.45 4.88
CA LYS A 36 -21.76 4.25 6.02
C LYS A 36 -20.73 4.20 7.16
N GLU A 37 -20.33 3.00 7.55
CA GLU A 37 -19.34 2.76 8.60
C GLU A 37 -17.96 3.26 8.15
N ALA A 38 -17.63 3.08 6.86
CA ALA A 38 -16.40 3.59 6.26
C ALA A 38 -16.31 5.13 6.32
N ARG A 39 -17.39 5.85 6.00
CA ARG A 39 -17.42 7.31 6.10
C ARG A 39 -17.33 7.80 7.53
N LEU A 40 -17.94 7.09 8.48
CA LEU A 40 -17.80 7.41 9.89
C LEU A 40 -16.35 7.21 10.37
N LEU A 41 -15.71 6.09 10.02
CA LEU A 41 -14.30 5.87 10.34
C LEU A 41 -13.39 6.91 9.66
N PHE A 42 -13.64 7.26 8.40
CA PHE A 42 -12.91 8.32 7.70
C PHE A 42 -13.04 9.67 8.43
N ARG A 43 -14.24 10.01 8.93
CA ARG A 43 -14.49 11.21 9.73
C ARG A 43 -13.67 11.23 11.02
N ILE A 44 -13.74 10.16 11.81
CA ILE A 44 -13.18 10.20 13.16
C ILE A 44 -11.69 9.85 13.23
N ALA A 45 -11.21 8.98 12.34
CA ALA A 45 -9.86 8.41 12.38
C ALA A 45 -8.89 9.10 11.43
N ALA A 46 -9.38 9.57 10.28
CA ALA A 46 -8.58 10.26 9.29
C ALA A 46 -8.82 11.78 9.29
N CYS A 47 -9.66 12.27 10.20
CA CYS A 47 -9.99 13.68 10.36
C CYS A 47 -10.47 14.34 9.06
N ALA A 48 -11.20 13.58 8.24
CA ALA A 48 -11.62 14.00 6.92
C ALA A 48 -13.05 13.57 6.60
N GLY A 49 -13.76 14.31 5.76
CA GLY A 49 -15.17 14.06 5.46
C GLY A 49 -16.12 14.70 6.47
N MET A 50 -17.42 14.46 6.28
CA MET A 50 -18.50 15.21 6.94
C MET A 50 -19.57 14.30 7.56
N GLU A 51 -19.31 13.00 7.71
CA GLU A 51 -20.27 12.09 8.32
C GLU A 51 -20.61 12.57 9.75
N PRO A 52 -21.90 12.63 10.15
CA PRO A 52 -22.27 13.01 11.51
C PRO A 52 -21.64 12.06 12.53
N VAL A 53 -20.99 12.63 13.55
CA VAL A 53 -20.49 11.86 14.68
C VAL A 53 -21.69 11.47 15.56
N PRO A 54 -21.90 10.19 15.86
CA PRO A 54 -22.98 9.77 16.75
C PRO A 54 -22.80 10.24 18.19
N GLU A 55 -23.90 10.51 18.90
CA GLU A 55 -23.91 11.06 20.27
C GLU A 55 -23.13 10.22 21.31
N ARG A 56 -22.95 8.92 21.04
CA ARG A 56 -22.17 8.00 21.89
C ARG A 56 -20.65 8.22 21.81
N ILE A 57 -20.19 9.10 20.92
CA ILE A 57 -18.79 9.49 20.75
C ILE A 57 -18.68 11.01 20.94
N SER A 58 -18.01 11.42 21.99
CA SER A 58 -17.71 12.81 22.32
C SER A 58 -16.93 13.46 21.18
N THR A 59 -17.43 14.62 20.73
CA THR A 59 -16.75 15.43 19.73
C THR A 59 -15.42 15.98 20.22
N GLU A 60 -15.25 16.14 21.54
CA GLU A 60 -14.00 16.56 22.17
C GLU A 60 -12.89 15.53 21.94
N ILE A 61 -13.19 14.23 22.06
CA ILE A 61 -12.22 13.14 21.80
C ILE A 61 -11.73 13.20 20.36
N ILE A 62 -12.64 13.41 19.41
CA ILE A 62 -12.31 13.48 17.97
C ILE A 62 -11.51 14.74 17.68
N ASN A 63 -11.96 15.90 18.19
CA ASN A 63 -11.27 17.18 17.99
C ASN A 63 -9.84 17.14 18.54
N GLN A 64 -9.64 16.52 19.72
CA GLN A 64 -8.32 16.31 20.28
C GLN A 64 -7.46 15.41 19.39
N HIS A 65 -8.00 14.24 18.97
CA HIS A 65 -7.28 13.35 18.06
C HIS A 65 -6.85 14.07 16.77
N CYS A 66 -7.73 14.86 16.17
CA CYS A 66 -7.42 15.59 14.94
C CYS A 66 -6.40 16.72 15.14
N ALA A 67 -6.48 17.45 16.25
CA ALA A 67 -5.48 18.45 16.59
C ALA A 67 -4.07 17.84 16.74
N GLU A 68 -3.98 16.61 17.23
CA GLU A 68 -2.70 15.88 17.38
C GLU A 68 -2.22 15.29 16.04
N LEU A 69 -3.11 14.73 15.21
CA LEU A 69 -2.74 14.00 13.98
C LEU A 69 -2.49 14.92 12.77
N GLU A 70 -3.33 15.93 12.57
CA GLU A 70 -3.30 16.77 11.37
C GLU A 70 -1.94 17.44 11.07
N PRO A 71 -1.17 17.95 12.05
CA PRO A 71 0.13 18.54 11.78
C PRO A 71 1.09 17.56 11.10
N ALA A 72 1.10 16.29 11.53
CA ALA A 72 1.92 15.25 10.94
C ALA A 72 1.46 14.92 9.51
N MET A 73 0.14 14.81 9.29
CA MET A 73 -0.44 14.58 7.96
C MET A 73 -0.07 15.70 6.98
N LYS A 74 -0.23 16.96 7.38
CA LYS A 74 0.10 18.14 6.56
C LYS A 74 1.59 18.18 6.23
N LYS A 75 2.45 17.88 7.20
CA LYS A 75 3.90 17.80 6.99
C LYS A 75 4.26 16.70 5.99
N TYR A 76 3.70 15.51 6.13
CA TYR A 76 3.95 14.41 5.20
C TYR A 76 3.49 14.75 3.78
N ALA A 77 2.29 15.32 3.64
CA ALA A 77 1.77 15.76 2.35
C ALA A 77 2.69 16.81 1.68
N GLY A 78 3.02 17.90 2.37
CA GLY A 78 3.77 19.01 1.78
C GLY A 78 5.27 18.74 1.61
N GLU A 79 5.90 17.95 2.48
CA GLU A 79 7.34 17.70 2.39
C GLU A 79 7.65 16.42 1.61
N TYR A 80 7.01 15.30 1.98
CA TYR A 80 7.39 13.99 1.44
C TYR A 80 6.66 13.65 0.15
N VAL A 81 5.33 13.81 0.11
CA VAL A 81 4.56 13.45 -1.09
C VAL A 81 5.00 14.29 -2.28
N ASP A 82 5.13 15.60 -2.12
CA ASP A 82 5.54 16.50 -3.20
C ASP A 82 6.97 16.24 -3.68
N SER A 83 7.90 15.97 -2.75
CA SER A 83 9.28 15.62 -3.09
C SER A 83 9.36 14.27 -3.81
N MET A 84 8.61 13.28 -3.36
CA MET A 84 8.56 11.96 -3.99
C MET A 84 7.92 12.01 -5.37
N LYS A 85 6.81 12.74 -5.55
CA LYS A 85 6.20 12.97 -6.86
C LYS A 85 7.18 13.61 -7.83
N THR A 86 7.89 14.65 -7.39
CA THR A 86 8.89 15.35 -8.19
C THR A 86 10.04 14.42 -8.60
N LEU A 87 10.58 13.64 -7.65
CA LEU A 87 11.63 12.68 -7.91
C LEU A 87 11.20 11.59 -8.91
N LEU A 88 9.99 11.05 -8.74
CA LEU A 88 9.51 9.89 -9.48
C LEU A 88 8.93 10.23 -10.86
N ALA A 89 8.55 11.48 -11.11
CA ALA A 89 7.97 11.91 -12.40
C ALA A 89 8.86 11.51 -13.60
N GLY A 90 10.17 11.64 -13.48
CA GLY A 90 11.12 11.25 -14.55
C GLY A 90 11.22 9.75 -14.80
N TYR A 91 10.81 8.90 -13.85
CA TYR A 91 10.94 7.44 -13.93
C TYR A 91 9.64 6.73 -14.25
N LEU A 92 8.51 7.32 -13.86
CA LEU A 92 7.18 6.74 -14.07
C LEU A 92 6.52 7.17 -15.39
N SER A 93 6.95 8.30 -15.97
CA SER A 93 6.28 8.99 -17.08
C SER A 93 6.14 8.24 -18.41
N ALA A 94 6.80 7.09 -18.58
CA ALA A 94 6.75 6.29 -19.81
C ALA A 94 5.95 4.99 -19.69
N LYS A 95 5.38 4.68 -18.51
CA LYS A 95 4.75 3.36 -18.26
C LYS A 95 3.32 3.50 -17.74
N LEU A 96 2.39 2.79 -18.39
CA LEU A 96 1.04 2.58 -17.85
C LEU A 96 1.10 1.56 -16.72
N LEU A 97 1.46 2.01 -15.52
CA LEU A 97 1.49 1.20 -14.31
C LEU A 97 0.15 1.29 -13.58
N THR A 98 -0.84 0.53 -14.04
CA THR A 98 -2.22 0.62 -13.52
C THR A 98 -2.44 -0.20 -12.25
N THR A 99 -1.74 -1.33 -12.11
CA THR A 99 -1.90 -2.27 -11.00
C THR A 99 -0.59 -2.37 -10.21
N VAL A 100 -0.65 -2.13 -8.90
CA VAL A 100 0.48 -2.17 -7.97
C VAL A 100 0.32 -3.33 -7.00
N ILE A 101 1.30 -4.22 -6.95
CA ILE A 101 1.40 -5.30 -5.96
C ILE A 101 2.41 -4.91 -4.88
N TYR A 102 1.95 -4.79 -3.65
CA TYR A 102 2.76 -4.46 -2.49
C TYR A 102 2.78 -5.64 -1.50
N PRO A 103 3.66 -6.64 -1.73
CA PRO A 103 3.84 -7.72 -0.78
C PRO A 103 4.43 -7.19 0.52
N PHE A 104 3.95 -7.75 1.62
CA PHE A 104 4.29 -7.34 2.98
C PHE A 104 3.89 -5.90 3.33
N GLY A 105 2.99 -5.30 2.55
CA GLY A 105 2.61 -3.90 2.68
C GLY A 105 1.64 -3.58 3.83
N GLY A 106 0.85 -4.56 4.30
CA GLY A 106 -0.08 -4.34 5.42
C GLY A 106 -0.98 -3.12 5.23
N GLY A 107 -1.00 -2.28 6.26
CA GLY A 107 -1.75 -1.02 6.30
C GLY A 107 -1.09 0.15 5.56
N ASP A 108 0.00 -0.06 4.83
CA ASP A 108 0.78 1.00 4.17
C ASP A 108 0.27 1.37 2.77
N LEU A 109 -1.03 1.65 2.66
CA LEU A 109 -1.58 2.27 1.44
C LEU A 109 -0.96 3.66 1.19
N LEU A 110 -0.55 4.34 2.26
CA LEU A 110 0.07 5.66 2.21
C LEU A 110 1.30 5.69 1.30
N SER A 111 2.25 4.78 1.50
CA SER A 111 3.45 4.73 0.67
C SER A 111 3.13 4.30 -0.75
N ALA A 112 2.13 3.44 -0.97
CA ALA A 112 1.72 3.01 -2.30
C ALA A 112 1.14 4.16 -3.14
N LEU A 113 0.25 4.97 -2.55
CA LEU A 113 -0.29 6.17 -3.20
C LEU A 113 0.78 7.22 -3.48
N THR A 114 1.76 7.36 -2.58
CA THR A 114 2.90 8.27 -2.78
C THR A 114 3.84 7.80 -3.88
N THR A 115 4.10 6.49 -3.95
CA THR A 115 5.05 5.88 -4.89
C THR A 115 4.47 5.77 -6.30
N TYR A 116 3.17 5.44 -6.41
CA TYR A 116 2.46 5.26 -7.67
C TYR A 116 1.20 6.12 -7.72
N PRO A 117 1.34 7.46 -7.88
CA PRO A 117 0.22 8.38 -7.77
C PRO A 117 -0.86 8.14 -8.83
N ASP A 118 -0.48 7.64 -10.01
CA ASP A 118 -1.37 7.43 -11.16
C ASP A 118 -1.97 6.01 -11.25
N ALA A 119 -1.53 5.07 -10.39
CA ALA A 119 -2.05 3.71 -10.43
C ALA A 119 -3.54 3.66 -10.02
N THR A 120 -4.31 2.80 -10.68
CA THR A 120 -5.76 2.69 -10.50
C THR A 120 -6.16 1.55 -9.57
N GLU A 121 -5.28 0.56 -9.39
CA GLU A 121 -5.53 -0.64 -8.60
C GLU A 121 -4.31 -0.95 -7.71
N PHE A 122 -4.55 -1.13 -6.43
CA PHE A 122 -3.53 -1.41 -5.41
C PHE A 122 -3.85 -2.69 -4.67
N TYR A 123 -2.84 -3.51 -4.46
CA TYR A 123 -2.90 -4.70 -3.63
C TYR A 123 -1.88 -4.62 -2.51
N THR A 124 -2.33 -4.63 -1.25
CA THR A 124 -1.44 -4.92 -0.12
C THR A 124 -1.66 -6.37 0.33
N LEU A 125 -0.57 -7.11 0.53
CA LEU A 125 -0.59 -8.52 0.89
C LEU A 125 0.22 -8.73 2.16
N SER A 126 -0.36 -9.26 3.23
CA SER A 126 0.39 -9.44 4.48
C SER A 126 -0.39 -10.25 5.53
N LEU A 127 0.19 -10.41 6.71
CA LEU A 127 -0.36 -11.27 7.78
C LEU A 127 -1.51 -10.61 8.54
N GLU A 128 -1.62 -9.27 8.48
CA GLU A 128 -2.72 -8.52 9.08
C GLU A 128 -4.04 -8.91 8.42
N LEU A 129 -5.08 -9.08 9.23
CA LEU A 129 -6.45 -9.15 8.74
C LEU A 129 -7.06 -7.75 8.65
N ALA A 130 -8.04 -7.58 7.78
CA ALA A 130 -8.75 -6.31 7.57
C ALA A 130 -9.39 -5.72 8.84
N GLY A 131 -10.10 -6.56 9.62
CA GLY A 131 -10.86 -6.13 10.78
C GLY A 131 -12.33 -5.81 10.44
N ASP A 132 -13.20 -5.89 11.45
CA ASP A 132 -14.65 -5.70 11.33
C ASP A 132 -15.05 -4.22 11.42
N ILE A 133 -15.48 -3.65 10.30
CA ILE A 133 -15.88 -2.24 10.21
C ILE A 133 -17.18 -1.94 10.99
N ARG A 134 -18.04 -2.93 11.25
CA ARG A 134 -19.29 -2.71 12.00
C ARG A 134 -19.04 -2.39 13.47
N ARG A 135 -17.81 -2.53 13.94
CA ARG A 135 -17.38 -1.99 15.25
C ARG A 135 -17.67 -0.49 15.35
N MET A 136 -17.69 0.21 14.22
CA MET A 136 -18.12 1.60 14.15
C MET A 136 -19.55 1.83 14.65
N ASP A 137 -20.46 0.86 14.55
CA ASP A 137 -21.85 1.01 15.00
C ASP A 137 -22.01 1.04 16.52
N VAL A 138 -21.09 0.39 17.24
CA VAL A 138 -21.15 0.23 18.70
C VAL A 138 -20.01 0.94 19.43
N LEU A 139 -19.13 1.62 18.70
CA LEU A 139 -17.99 2.36 19.26
C LEU A 139 -18.47 3.43 20.26
N ASP A 140 -17.95 3.39 21.48
CA ASP A 140 -18.21 4.37 22.55
C ASP A 140 -16.98 5.28 22.79
N ASP A 141 -17.10 6.21 23.74
CA ASP A 141 -16.04 7.15 24.12
C ASP A 141 -14.72 6.48 24.53
N GLU A 142 -14.77 5.46 25.37
CA GLU A 142 -13.56 4.79 25.90
C GLU A 142 -12.82 4.07 24.77
N GLN A 143 -13.58 3.38 23.93
CA GLN A 143 -13.06 2.65 22.78
C GLN A 143 -12.54 3.60 21.71
N ALA A 144 -13.24 4.71 21.45
CA ALA A 144 -12.80 5.74 20.53
C ALA A 144 -11.48 6.36 21.02
N TYR A 145 -11.42 6.80 22.28
CA TYR A 145 -10.20 7.39 22.85
C TYR A 145 -9.00 6.43 22.76
N THR A 146 -9.19 5.17 23.17
CA THR A 146 -8.13 4.15 23.16
C THR A 146 -7.71 3.80 21.73
N GLY A 147 -8.66 3.52 20.84
CA GLY A 147 -8.40 3.16 19.45
C GLY A 147 -7.72 4.29 18.67
N LEU A 148 -8.18 5.52 18.84
CA LEU A 148 -7.60 6.70 18.21
C LEU A 148 -6.20 7.01 18.72
N LYS A 149 -5.92 6.77 20.01
CA LYS A 149 -4.56 6.88 20.56
C LYS A 149 -3.63 5.84 19.96
N SER A 150 -4.02 4.57 19.96
CA SER A 150 -3.24 3.50 19.31
C SER A 150 -3.01 3.77 17.83
N LEU A 151 -4.00 4.34 17.14
CA LEU A 151 -3.86 4.76 15.75
C LEU A 151 -2.78 5.83 15.57
N ARG A 152 -2.72 6.83 16.46
CA ARG A 152 -1.66 7.85 16.41
C ARG A 152 -0.28 7.22 16.64
N ASP A 153 -0.14 6.31 17.60
CA ASP A 153 1.13 5.60 17.86
C ASP A 153 1.58 4.78 16.63
N MET A 154 0.65 4.15 15.91
CA MET A 154 0.94 3.46 14.65
C MET A 154 1.35 4.43 13.54
N CYS A 155 0.63 5.56 13.44
CA CYS A 155 0.87 6.59 12.43
C CYS A 155 2.18 7.33 12.62
N GLU A 156 2.63 7.55 13.85
CA GLU A 156 3.92 8.19 14.12
C GLU A 156 5.05 7.46 13.39
N ASN A 157 5.04 6.12 13.32
CA ASN A 157 6.08 5.38 12.60
C ASN A 157 5.92 5.43 11.07
N LEU A 158 4.70 5.61 10.56
CA LEU A 158 4.40 5.70 9.11
C LEU A 158 4.64 7.09 8.52
N ILE A 159 4.27 8.12 9.28
CA ILE A 159 4.16 9.51 8.83
C ILE A 159 5.32 10.34 9.37
N SER A 160 6.00 9.92 10.44
CA SER A 160 7.20 10.64 10.86
C SER A 160 8.30 10.46 9.81
N LEU A 161 8.58 11.56 9.10
CA LEU A 161 9.76 11.74 8.24
C LEU A 161 11.06 11.75 9.05
N ARG A 162 11.02 11.34 10.32
CA ARG A 162 12.16 11.39 11.22
C ARG A 162 12.97 10.12 11.11
N ASN A 163 14.27 10.36 11.12
CA ASN A 163 15.33 9.40 11.41
C ASN A 163 15.08 8.71 12.75
N SER A 164 14.13 7.78 12.85
CA SER A 164 14.13 6.83 13.95
C SER A 164 15.49 6.11 13.90
N PRO A 165 16.29 6.12 14.98
CA PRO A 165 17.57 5.43 15.05
C PRO A 165 17.44 3.94 14.78
N THR A 166 16.24 3.36 14.96
CA THR A 166 15.96 1.94 14.75
C THR A 166 15.48 1.62 13.34
N GLY A 167 15.19 2.62 12.49
CA GLY A 167 14.88 2.40 11.07
C GLY A 167 13.56 1.70 10.75
N THR A 168 12.79 1.26 11.75
CA THR A 168 11.59 0.45 11.52
C THR A 168 10.34 1.31 11.31
N VAL A 169 9.90 1.38 10.06
CA VAL A 169 8.52 1.74 9.71
C VAL A 169 7.69 0.46 9.85
N ASN A 170 6.54 0.50 10.53
CA ASN A 170 5.64 -0.64 10.76
C ASN A 170 6.31 -1.86 11.42
N THR A 171 6.48 -1.83 12.74
CA THR A 171 6.95 -3.02 13.47
C THR A 171 5.84 -4.08 13.50
N ASN A 172 6.22 -5.36 13.51
CA ASN A 172 5.28 -6.47 13.73
C ASN A 172 4.42 -6.25 14.98
N GLU A 173 4.96 -5.63 16.04
CA GLU A 173 4.22 -5.39 17.28
C GLU A 173 3.10 -4.36 17.10
N THR A 174 3.36 -3.25 16.40
CA THR A 174 2.32 -2.26 16.08
C THR A 174 1.23 -2.83 15.18
N LEU A 175 1.58 -3.69 14.23
CA LEU A 175 0.62 -4.28 13.29
C LEU A 175 -0.19 -5.42 13.92
N LYS A 176 0.41 -6.24 14.79
CA LYS A 176 -0.30 -7.26 15.59
C LYS A 176 -1.43 -6.66 16.42
N ALA A 177 -1.28 -5.42 16.90
CA ALA A 177 -2.31 -4.73 17.68
C ALA A 177 -3.57 -4.42 16.85
N THR A 178 -3.46 -4.29 15.52
CA THR A 178 -4.60 -4.01 14.64
C THR A 178 -5.60 -5.16 14.55
N GLN A 179 -5.21 -6.37 14.98
CA GLN A 179 -6.07 -7.55 14.88
C GLN A 179 -7.06 -7.69 16.04
N ARG A 180 -7.05 -6.79 17.02
CA ARG A 180 -7.94 -6.85 18.19
C ARG A 180 -8.50 -5.50 18.59
N GLY A 181 -9.53 -5.54 19.43
CA GLY A 181 -10.12 -4.36 20.05
C GLY A 181 -11.13 -3.67 19.15
N ASN A 182 -11.95 -2.80 19.72
CA ASN A 182 -13.16 -2.30 19.06
C ASN A 182 -12.90 -1.26 17.95
N PHE A 183 -11.68 -1.18 17.41
CA PHE A 183 -11.30 -0.21 16.40
C PHE A 183 -10.60 -0.89 15.20
N PRO A 184 -11.12 -0.75 13.97
CA PRO A 184 -10.57 -1.40 12.77
C PRO A 184 -9.30 -0.67 12.27
N GLY A 185 -8.17 -0.91 12.95
CA GLY A 185 -6.92 -0.15 12.77
C GLY A 185 -6.34 -0.20 11.35
N LEU A 186 -6.38 -1.35 10.67
CA LEU A 186 -5.82 -1.48 9.33
C LEU A 186 -6.58 -0.63 8.29
N ILE A 187 -7.92 -0.63 8.36
CA ILE A 187 -8.77 0.19 7.50
C ILE A 187 -8.58 1.68 7.85
N ALA A 188 -8.43 2.01 9.13
CA ALA A 188 -8.16 3.38 9.56
C ALA A 188 -6.85 3.94 8.97
N LEU A 189 -5.78 3.14 8.88
CA LEU A 189 -4.52 3.53 8.22
C LEU A 189 -4.72 3.83 6.72
N ALA A 190 -5.53 3.02 6.02
CA ALA A 190 -5.87 3.29 4.63
C ALA A 190 -6.67 4.59 4.47
N PHE A 191 -7.55 4.91 5.40
CA PHE A 191 -8.30 6.17 5.41
C PHE A 191 -7.44 7.39 5.70
N ILE A 192 -6.45 7.28 6.58
CA ILE A 192 -5.44 8.34 6.76
C ILE A 192 -4.66 8.55 5.46
N ALA A 193 -4.31 7.47 4.75
CA ALA A 193 -3.68 7.57 3.43
C ALA A 193 -4.57 8.33 2.43
N LEU A 194 -5.87 8.01 2.36
CA LEU A 194 -6.80 8.75 1.51
C LEU A 194 -6.84 10.23 1.88
N ALA A 195 -6.94 10.57 3.17
CA ALA A 195 -7.04 11.95 3.63
C ALA A 195 -5.78 12.78 3.27
N ILE A 196 -4.58 12.19 3.45
CA ILE A 196 -3.30 12.81 3.06
C ILE A 196 -3.25 13.07 1.55
N HIS A 197 -3.76 12.14 0.74
CA HIS A 197 -3.75 12.23 -0.73
C HIS A 197 -4.98 12.93 -1.33
N GLY A 198 -5.78 13.61 -0.52
CA GLY A 198 -6.96 14.35 -0.99
C GLY A 198 -8.02 13.44 -1.64
N GLN A 199 -8.13 12.19 -1.20
CA GLN A 199 -9.11 11.21 -1.66
C GLN A 199 -10.23 11.04 -0.63
N GLU A 200 -11.36 10.47 -1.08
CA GLU A 200 -12.48 10.08 -0.21
C GLU A 200 -12.97 8.66 -0.55
N PRO A 201 -13.41 7.87 0.45
CA PRO A 201 -13.98 6.56 0.23
C PRO A 201 -15.36 6.66 -0.43
N VAL A 202 -15.65 5.74 -1.35
CA VAL A 202 -16.96 5.62 -2.02
C VAL A 202 -17.60 4.24 -1.87
N SER A 203 -16.83 3.22 -1.49
CA SER A 203 -17.35 1.88 -1.18
C SER A 203 -16.34 1.11 -0.33
N LEU A 204 -16.83 0.26 0.58
CA LEU A 204 -16.01 -0.70 1.33
C LEU A 204 -16.75 -2.04 1.36
N ARG A 205 -16.14 -3.08 0.78
CA ARG A 205 -16.74 -4.42 0.71
C ARG A 205 -15.75 -5.47 1.19
N TYR A 206 -16.26 -6.51 1.83
CA TYR A 206 -15.46 -7.68 2.20
C TYR A 206 -15.57 -8.77 1.14
N PHE A 207 -14.52 -9.56 1.00
CA PHE A 207 -14.48 -10.62 0.00
C PHE A 207 -13.64 -11.82 0.42
N GLU A 208 -13.89 -12.93 -0.26
CA GLU A 208 -13.08 -14.13 -0.22
C GLU A 208 -12.55 -14.44 -1.63
N LEU A 209 -11.46 -15.19 -1.71
CA LEU A 209 -10.96 -15.70 -2.98
C LEU A 209 -11.46 -17.13 -3.18
N GLU A 210 -12.15 -17.36 -4.29
CA GLU A 210 -12.52 -18.70 -4.72
C GLU A 210 -11.28 -19.52 -5.10
N GLU A 211 -11.39 -20.85 -5.16
CA GLU A 211 -10.28 -21.74 -5.55
C GLU A 211 -9.63 -21.34 -6.89
N ASN A 212 -10.43 -20.85 -7.84
CA ASN A 212 -9.96 -20.40 -9.15
C ASN A 212 -9.24 -19.02 -9.11
N GLY A 213 -9.20 -18.33 -7.96
CA GLY A 213 -8.66 -16.99 -7.76
C GLY A 213 -9.59 -15.84 -8.15
N ASN A 214 -10.88 -16.07 -8.34
CA ASN A 214 -11.90 -15.03 -8.51
C ASN A 214 -12.26 -14.43 -7.15
N ILE A 215 -12.75 -13.19 -7.18
CA ILE A 215 -13.27 -12.51 -5.99
C ILE A 215 -14.74 -12.89 -5.82
N HIS A 216 -15.09 -13.38 -4.65
CA HIS A 216 -16.47 -13.52 -4.18
C HIS A 216 -16.72 -12.45 -3.10
N TYR A 217 -17.54 -11.44 -3.42
CA TYR A 217 -17.92 -10.41 -2.45
C TYR A 217 -19.02 -10.95 -1.55
N LEU A 218 -18.94 -10.62 -0.25
CA LEU A 218 -19.82 -11.22 0.75
C LEU A 218 -21.15 -10.46 0.86
N GLY A 219 -22.24 -11.20 0.72
CA GLY A 219 -23.60 -10.72 0.96
C GLY A 219 -23.97 -10.68 2.46
N ALA A 220 -25.06 -9.99 2.78
CA ALA A 220 -25.48 -9.77 4.17
C ALA A 220 -25.81 -11.10 4.88
N ASP A 221 -26.48 -12.02 4.18
CA ASP A 221 -26.86 -13.33 4.70
C ASP A 221 -25.62 -14.21 4.98
N GLU A 222 -24.60 -14.14 4.13
CA GLU A 222 -23.35 -14.88 4.30
C GLU A 222 -22.55 -14.39 5.50
N ILE A 223 -22.53 -13.07 5.70
CA ILE A 223 -21.90 -12.43 6.86
C ILE A 223 -22.65 -12.82 8.14
N ALA A 224 -23.98 -12.73 8.13
CA ALA A 224 -24.80 -13.10 9.28
C ALA A 224 -24.64 -14.57 9.67
N ALA A 225 -24.62 -15.47 8.69
CA ALA A 225 -24.47 -16.91 8.90
C ALA A 225 -23.11 -17.29 9.54
N ARG A 226 -22.06 -16.49 9.32
CA ARG A 226 -20.69 -16.76 9.78
C ARG A 226 -20.20 -15.79 10.86
N GLN A 227 -21.09 -14.98 11.42
CA GLN A 227 -20.77 -13.98 12.44
C GLN A 227 -20.03 -14.57 13.65
N GLY A 228 -20.39 -15.80 14.06
CA GLY A 228 -19.77 -16.50 15.20
C GLY A 228 -18.44 -17.19 14.89
N THR A 229 -18.03 -17.27 13.62
CA THR A 229 -16.81 -17.97 13.21
C THR A 229 -15.61 -17.04 13.29
N LEU A 230 -14.90 -17.05 14.41
CA LEU A 230 -13.72 -16.21 14.62
C LEU A 230 -12.61 -16.50 13.60
N ALA A 231 -11.92 -15.44 13.18
CA ALA A 231 -10.74 -15.55 12.35
C ALA A 231 -9.56 -16.14 13.14
N THR A 232 -8.64 -16.81 12.44
CA THR A 232 -7.40 -17.35 13.01
C THR A 232 -6.18 -16.56 12.55
N PRO A 233 -5.13 -16.42 13.37
CA PRO A 233 -3.90 -15.77 12.94
C PRO A 233 -3.23 -16.57 11.81
N LEU A 234 -2.70 -15.86 10.80
CA LEU A 234 -2.04 -16.45 9.62
C LEU A 234 -0.60 -16.94 9.90
N LEU A 235 -0.08 -16.63 11.08
CA LEU A 235 1.20 -17.09 11.60
C LEU A 235 1.05 -17.33 13.10
N LYS A 236 1.62 -18.40 13.64
CA LYS A 236 1.35 -18.86 15.02
C LYS A 236 1.68 -17.81 16.08
N GLU A 237 2.71 -17.00 15.86
CA GLU A 237 3.18 -15.96 16.77
C GLU A 237 2.39 -14.64 16.65
N TRP A 238 1.35 -14.60 15.81
CA TRP A 238 0.47 -13.44 15.65
C TRP A 238 -0.68 -13.44 16.65
N THR A 239 -1.11 -12.24 17.01
CA THR A 239 -2.24 -12.00 17.90
C THR A 239 -3.52 -12.59 17.33
N SER A 240 -4.19 -13.49 18.07
CA SER A 240 -5.48 -14.03 17.64
C SER A 240 -6.53 -12.92 17.48
N PRO A 241 -7.22 -12.85 16.33
CA PRO A 241 -8.31 -11.91 16.12
C PRO A 241 -9.50 -12.14 17.06
N ASP A 242 -10.27 -11.07 17.29
CA ASP A 242 -11.53 -11.10 18.07
C ASP A 242 -12.77 -10.77 17.22
N PHE A 243 -12.67 -10.95 15.90
CA PHE A 243 -13.75 -10.75 14.92
C PHE A 243 -13.89 -11.97 13.99
N SER A 244 -14.99 -12.01 13.25
CA SER A 244 -15.29 -13.10 12.31
C SER A 244 -14.33 -13.16 11.12
N ALA A 245 -14.05 -14.37 10.63
CA ALA A 245 -13.21 -14.65 9.47
C ALA A 245 -13.70 -13.95 8.18
N VAL A 246 -15.00 -13.61 8.10
CA VAL A 246 -15.56 -12.87 6.95
C VAL A 246 -14.98 -11.46 6.81
N PHE A 247 -14.31 -10.94 7.85
CA PHE A 247 -13.64 -9.64 7.85
C PHE A 247 -12.11 -9.75 7.67
N SER A 248 -11.66 -10.74 6.90
CA SER A 248 -10.22 -10.95 6.65
C SER A 248 -9.68 -10.10 5.50
N ASN A 249 -10.42 -9.94 4.41
CA ASN A 249 -10.00 -9.17 3.22
C ASN A 249 -11.01 -8.08 2.89
N TYR A 250 -10.54 -6.92 2.43
CA TYR A 250 -11.42 -5.84 2.00
C TYR A 250 -11.03 -5.27 0.65
N GLU A 251 -12.03 -4.78 -0.08
CA GLU A 251 -11.90 -3.85 -1.18
C GLU A 251 -12.43 -2.48 -0.77
N LEU A 252 -11.56 -1.48 -0.89
CA LEU A 252 -11.88 -0.07 -0.72
C LEU A 252 -11.86 0.60 -2.11
N ARG A 253 -12.97 1.24 -2.47
CA ARG A 253 -13.03 2.12 -3.64
C ARG A 253 -12.98 3.56 -3.18
N PHE A 254 -12.22 4.40 -3.89
CA PHE A 254 -12.02 5.80 -3.54
C PHE A 254 -11.84 6.66 -4.78
N LYS A 255 -11.98 7.98 -4.61
CA LYS A 255 -11.82 8.98 -5.68
C LYS A 255 -11.29 10.30 -5.11
N PRO A 256 -10.92 11.28 -5.94
CA PRO A 256 -10.61 12.63 -5.49
C PRO A 256 -11.76 13.24 -4.66
N ARG A 257 -11.42 13.85 -3.53
CA ARG A 257 -12.40 14.40 -2.57
C ARG A 257 -13.05 15.66 -3.14
N GLY A 258 -14.39 15.71 -3.11
CA GLY A 258 -15.14 16.88 -3.55
C GLY A 258 -15.08 17.18 -5.05
N GLU A 259 -14.43 16.32 -5.84
CA GLU A 259 -14.21 16.49 -7.27
C GLU A 259 -14.76 15.30 -8.06
N ALA A 260 -15.00 15.51 -9.36
CA ALA A 260 -15.18 14.41 -10.29
C ALA A 260 -13.81 13.81 -10.61
N GLY A 261 -13.70 12.48 -10.62
CA GLY A 261 -12.44 11.81 -10.91
C GLY A 261 -12.62 10.30 -11.06
N PRO A 262 -11.59 9.60 -11.55
CA PRO A 262 -11.64 8.16 -11.69
C PRO A 262 -11.74 7.47 -10.33
N ILE A 263 -12.55 6.41 -10.27
CA ILE A 263 -12.56 5.52 -9.12
C ILE A 263 -11.29 4.68 -9.17
N ARG A 264 -10.59 4.62 -8.04
CA ARG A 264 -9.42 3.77 -7.80
C ARG A 264 -9.79 2.72 -6.75
N ILE A 265 -9.06 1.61 -6.78
CA ILE A 265 -9.35 0.45 -5.96
C ILE A 265 -8.12 0.09 -5.15
N HIS A 266 -8.31 -0.10 -3.84
CA HIS A 266 -7.34 -0.77 -2.98
C HIS A 266 -7.95 -2.07 -2.47
N ARG A 267 -7.23 -3.17 -2.63
CA ARG A 267 -7.54 -4.46 -2.01
C ARG A 267 -6.45 -4.81 -1.02
N HIS A 268 -6.87 -5.07 0.20
CA HIS A 268 -6.02 -5.71 1.17
C HIS A 268 -6.40 -7.20 1.21
N ILE A 269 -5.41 -8.07 0.99
CA ILE A 269 -5.56 -9.52 1.11
C ILE A 269 -4.69 -9.98 2.26
N ALA A 270 -5.34 -10.60 3.24
CA ALA A 270 -4.66 -11.23 4.35
C ALA A 270 -4.11 -12.59 3.90
N VAL A 271 -2.78 -12.72 3.85
CA VAL A 271 -2.08 -13.89 3.34
C VAL A 271 -0.69 -14.03 3.97
N ASN A 272 -0.34 -15.27 4.31
CA ASN A 272 1.05 -15.63 4.60
C ASN A 272 1.78 -15.87 3.28
N LEU A 273 2.81 -15.07 2.99
CA LEU A 273 3.54 -15.14 1.72
C LEU A 273 4.69 -16.17 1.70
N ALA A 274 4.88 -16.94 2.78
CA ALA A 274 5.83 -18.04 2.76
C ALA A 274 5.35 -19.16 1.82
N ASN A 275 6.29 -19.91 1.24
CA ASN A 275 6.01 -20.88 0.16
C ASN A 275 4.84 -21.84 0.43
N PRO A 276 4.69 -22.44 1.63
CA PRO A 276 3.59 -23.40 1.85
C PRO A 276 2.18 -22.78 1.77
N TYR A 277 2.08 -21.46 1.91
CA TYR A 277 0.81 -20.72 1.94
C TYR A 277 0.60 -19.93 0.64
N PHE A 278 1.66 -19.39 0.05
CA PHE A 278 1.67 -18.75 -1.26
C PHE A 278 2.20 -19.72 -2.32
N ASP A 279 1.47 -20.81 -2.51
CA ASP A 279 1.76 -21.82 -3.54
C ASP A 279 1.15 -21.44 -4.90
N PRO A 280 1.73 -21.82 -6.06
CA PRO A 280 1.12 -21.59 -7.38
C PRO A 280 -0.33 -22.06 -7.54
N ASP A 281 -0.75 -23.06 -6.76
CA ASP A 281 -2.13 -23.56 -6.73
C ASP A 281 -3.04 -22.84 -5.72
N SER A 282 -2.49 -21.94 -4.91
CA SER A 282 -3.28 -21.14 -3.97
C SER A 282 -4.22 -20.16 -4.68
N PRO A 283 -5.42 -19.90 -4.13
CA PRO A 283 -6.36 -18.90 -4.65
C PRO A 283 -5.72 -17.53 -4.89
N VAL A 284 -4.88 -17.09 -3.95
CA VAL A 284 -4.19 -15.79 -3.99
C VAL A 284 -3.15 -15.72 -5.10
N TYR A 285 -2.36 -16.77 -5.31
CA TYR A 285 -1.40 -16.80 -6.44
C TYR A 285 -2.16 -16.72 -7.77
N ARG A 286 -3.21 -17.53 -7.94
CA ARG A 286 -4.04 -17.51 -9.16
C ARG A 286 -4.70 -16.15 -9.40
N HIS A 287 -5.22 -15.53 -8.34
CA HIS A 287 -5.79 -14.18 -8.41
C HIS A 287 -4.79 -13.15 -8.93
N LEU A 288 -3.58 -13.13 -8.34
CA LEU A 288 -2.54 -12.19 -8.70
C LEU A 288 -1.96 -12.48 -10.10
N LYS A 289 -1.78 -13.75 -10.47
CA LYS A 289 -1.27 -14.14 -11.79
C LYS A 289 -2.15 -13.64 -12.94
N LYS A 290 -3.49 -13.59 -12.74
CA LYS A 290 -4.44 -13.05 -13.74
C LYS A 290 -4.26 -11.56 -14.04
N LYS A 291 -3.53 -10.82 -13.21
CA LYS A 291 -3.25 -9.39 -13.45
C LYS A 291 -2.27 -9.15 -14.60
N GLY A 292 -1.51 -10.17 -14.98
CA GLY A 292 -0.47 -10.03 -15.99
C GLY A 292 0.64 -9.09 -15.51
N SER A 293 1.10 -8.21 -16.39
CA SER A 293 2.12 -7.22 -16.06
C SER A 293 1.67 -6.25 -14.96
N VAL A 294 2.50 -6.07 -13.94
CA VAL A 294 2.20 -5.18 -12.80
C VAL A 294 3.38 -4.26 -12.46
N ALA A 295 3.09 -3.17 -11.76
CA ALA A 295 4.06 -2.53 -10.89
C ALA A 295 4.13 -3.27 -9.55
N ALA A 296 5.26 -3.15 -8.86
CA ALA A 296 5.38 -3.63 -7.50
C ALA A 296 6.12 -2.67 -6.59
N MET A 297 6.01 -2.86 -5.27
CA MET A 297 6.91 -2.21 -4.34
C MET A 297 7.14 -3.03 -3.08
N THR A 298 8.25 -2.78 -2.41
CA THR A 298 8.48 -3.22 -1.03
C THR A 298 9.16 -2.13 -0.24
N LYS A 299 8.88 -2.07 1.05
CA LYS A 299 9.45 -1.09 1.98
C LYS A 299 9.54 -1.71 3.37
N GLY A 300 10.40 -2.71 3.53
CA GLY A 300 10.58 -3.44 4.79
C GLY A 300 10.45 -4.96 4.67
N ALA A 301 9.91 -5.61 5.71
CA ALA A 301 9.72 -7.06 5.77
C ALA A 301 11.03 -7.89 5.80
N LEU A 302 12.01 -7.47 6.61
CA LEU A 302 13.14 -8.30 7.07
C LEU A 302 13.86 -9.13 5.97
N TYR A 303 13.98 -8.55 4.77
CA TYR A 303 14.61 -9.17 3.60
C TYR A 303 13.99 -10.53 3.22
N LEU A 304 12.68 -10.71 3.46
CA LEU A 304 11.98 -11.99 3.20
C LEU A 304 12.13 -12.43 1.74
N LEU A 305 12.10 -11.51 0.77
CA LEU A 305 12.33 -11.82 -0.66
C LEU A 305 13.72 -12.41 -0.96
N TRP A 306 14.68 -12.30 -0.03
CA TRP A 306 16.00 -12.89 -0.21
C TRP A 306 16.06 -14.34 0.27
N ARG A 307 15.10 -14.77 1.09
CA ARG A 307 15.08 -16.08 1.74
C ARG A 307 14.43 -17.13 0.85
N ASP A 308 14.91 -18.37 0.96
CA ASP A 308 14.36 -19.51 0.20
C ASP A 308 12.93 -19.87 0.58
N GLY A 309 12.51 -19.56 1.82
CA GLY A 309 11.12 -19.76 2.26
C GLY A 309 10.09 -18.86 1.56
N PHE A 310 10.52 -17.94 0.69
CA PHE A 310 9.67 -16.97 -0.03
C PHE A 310 9.95 -16.97 -1.55
N THR A 311 10.49 -18.07 -2.09
CA THR A 311 10.75 -18.23 -3.52
C THR A 311 9.51 -18.07 -4.38
N ASN A 312 8.32 -18.51 -3.93
CA ASN A 312 7.11 -18.43 -4.75
C ASN A 312 6.66 -16.98 -5.01
N ILE A 313 6.63 -16.14 -3.96
CA ILE A 313 6.32 -14.71 -4.13
C ILE A 313 7.44 -13.99 -4.90
N ARG A 314 8.71 -14.35 -4.65
CA ARG A 314 9.84 -13.83 -5.43
C ARG A 314 9.69 -14.15 -6.93
N ASN A 315 9.40 -15.40 -7.27
CA ASN A 315 9.27 -15.84 -8.66
C ASN A 315 8.04 -15.21 -9.33
N TYR A 316 6.92 -15.09 -8.60
CA TYR A 316 5.76 -14.33 -9.07
C TYR A 316 6.16 -12.89 -9.46
N LEU A 317 6.91 -12.20 -8.61
CA LEU A 317 7.38 -10.84 -8.92
C LEU A 317 8.30 -10.83 -10.13
N ILE A 318 9.30 -11.72 -10.18
CA ILE A 318 10.22 -11.84 -11.32
C ILE A 318 9.46 -12.10 -12.63
N ASP A 319 8.38 -12.86 -12.58
CA ASP A 319 7.58 -13.17 -13.77
C ASP A 319 6.72 -11.99 -14.22
N GLN A 320 6.11 -11.25 -13.29
CA GLN A 320 5.01 -10.31 -13.60
C GLN A 320 5.40 -8.83 -13.54
N ILE A 321 6.47 -8.44 -12.85
CA ILE A 321 6.76 -7.01 -12.70
C ILE A 321 7.33 -6.41 -13.98
N ASP A 322 6.83 -5.24 -14.36
CA ASP A 322 7.48 -4.38 -15.36
C ASP A 322 8.33 -3.30 -14.70
N PHE A 323 7.96 -2.92 -13.48
CA PHE A 323 8.63 -1.90 -12.70
C PHE A 323 8.40 -2.14 -11.21
N MET A 324 9.45 -2.03 -10.40
CA MET A 324 9.37 -2.13 -8.95
C MET A 324 10.22 -1.05 -8.30
N ILE A 325 9.65 -0.35 -7.34
CA ILE A 325 10.37 0.58 -6.46
C ILE A 325 10.50 -0.08 -5.09
N SER A 326 11.71 -0.11 -4.54
CA SER A 326 11.94 -0.61 -3.19
C SER A 326 13.04 0.14 -2.45
N ASP A 327 13.13 -0.10 -1.16
CA ASP A 327 14.40 0.02 -0.42
C ASP A 327 15.27 -1.24 -0.66
N SER A 328 16.28 -1.46 0.17
CA SER A 328 17.14 -2.66 0.11
C SER A 328 16.43 -3.99 0.40
N THR A 329 15.14 -4.02 0.72
CA THR A 329 14.39 -5.26 0.99
C THR A 329 13.73 -5.88 -0.24
N GLY A 330 13.79 -5.20 -1.38
CA GLY A 330 13.24 -5.67 -2.66
C GLY A 330 14.00 -6.85 -3.27
N LEU A 331 13.80 -7.08 -4.56
CA LEU A 331 14.48 -8.18 -5.28
C LEU A 331 15.99 -7.95 -5.28
N SER A 332 16.75 -8.96 -4.87
CA SER A 332 18.22 -8.93 -4.91
C SER A 332 18.74 -9.03 -6.36
N PRO A 333 19.83 -8.31 -6.71
CA PRO A 333 20.48 -8.45 -8.02
C PRO A 333 20.89 -9.88 -8.36
N LEU A 334 21.14 -10.73 -7.36
CA LEU A 334 21.47 -12.14 -7.57
C LEU A 334 20.29 -13.01 -8.02
N HIS A 335 19.05 -12.54 -7.84
CA HIS A 335 17.85 -13.24 -8.28
C HIS A 335 17.36 -12.79 -9.66
N LEU A 336 17.86 -11.65 -10.16
CA LEU A 336 17.37 -11.07 -11.40
C LEU A 336 18.36 -11.32 -12.54
N PRO A 337 17.91 -11.96 -13.64
CA PRO A 337 18.74 -12.07 -14.84
C PRO A 337 19.07 -10.67 -15.39
N PRO A 338 20.36 -10.29 -15.52
CA PRO A 338 20.73 -8.96 -16.03
C PRO A 338 20.28 -8.72 -17.49
N SER A 339 20.02 -9.80 -18.23
CA SER A 339 19.44 -9.79 -19.58
C SER A 339 17.97 -9.40 -19.60
N LEU A 340 17.24 -9.56 -18.49
CA LEU A 340 15.81 -9.25 -18.39
C LEU A 340 15.54 -7.98 -17.59
N PHE A 341 16.40 -7.62 -16.64
CA PHE A 341 16.17 -6.51 -15.74
C PHE A 341 17.29 -5.49 -15.73
N HIS A 342 16.91 -4.24 -15.47
CA HIS A 342 17.81 -3.14 -15.18
C HIS A 342 17.57 -2.65 -13.74
N TYR A 343 18.66 -2.48 -13.00
CA TYR A 343 18.64 -1.84 -11.68
C TYR A 343 19.03 -0.38 -11.81
N THR A 344 18.30 0.52 -11.15
CA THR A 344 18.72 1.90 -10.95
C THR A 344 18.84 2.19 -9.45
N ALA A 345 20.00 2.68 -9.03
CA ALA A 345 20.27 3.07 -7.65
C ALA A 345 20.11 4.58 -7.46
N ILE A 346 19.43 4.96 -6.38
CA ILE A 346 19.22 6.34 -5.94
C ILE A 346 19.56 6.43 -4.46
N GLY A 347 20.31 7.47 -4.06
CA GLY A 347 20.85 7.63 -2.71
C GLY A 347 22.19 6.92 -2.51
N ARG A 348 22.46 6.46 -1.28
CA ARG A 348 23.69 5.75 -0.89
C ARG A 348 23.35 4.48 -0.12
N PHE A 349 24.08 3.42 -0.39
CA PHE A 349 23.96 2.15 0.31
C PHE A 349 25.34 1.54 0.58
N GLU A 350 25.67 1.41 1.85
CA GLU A 350 26.95 0.89 2.35
C GLU A 350 26.83 -0.52 2.95
N GLY A 351 25.60 -1.05 3.03
CA GLY A 351 25.28 -2.41 3.46
C GLY A 351 24.21 -2.47 4.56
N LEU A 352 23.78 -3.68 4.91
CA LEU A 352 22.80 -3.90 5.98
C LEU A 352 23.40 -3.66 7.37
N PHE A 353 22.57 -3.26 8.34
CA PHE A 353 22.95 -3.08 9.75
C PHE A 353 23.53 -4.34 10.41
N ASP A 354 22.88 -5.49 10.17
CA ASP A 354 23.29 -6.79 10.69
C ASP A 354 23.16 -7.84 9.58
N VAL A 355 24.28 -8.08 8.89
CA VAL A 355 24.31 -8.99 7.74
C VAL A 355 24.47 -10.42 8.27
N GLN A 356 23.37 -11.16 8.32
CA GLN A 356 23.39 -12.59 8.62
C GLN A 356 23.96 -13.39 7.44
N ASP A 357 24.51 -14.57 7.72
CA ASP A 357 25.19 -15.46 6.77
C ASP A 357 24.47 -15.63 5.40
N PRO A 358 23.15 -15.90 5.32
CA PRO A 358 22.49 -16.05 4.01
C PRO A 358 22.39 -14.73 3.22
N PHE A 359 22.54 -13.57 3.86
CA PHE A 359 22.41 -12.26 3.24
C PHE A 359 23.72 -11.64 2.80
N ILE A 360 24.87 -12.20 3.20
CA ILE A 360 26.20 -11.71 2.80
C ILE A 360 26.33 -11.53 1.28
N PRO A 361 26.02 -12.53 0.42
CA PRO A 361 26.20 -12.37 -1.02
C PRO A 361 25.21 -11.35 -1.61
N HIS A 362 23.97 -11.32 -1.14
CA HIS A 362 22.97 -10.35 -1.58
C HIS A 362 23.35 -8.91 -1.22
N ASN A 363 23.86 -8.71 -0.01
CA ASN A 363 24.37 -7.43 0.47
C ASN A 363 25.56 -6.95 -0.37
N ALA A 364 26.53 -7.83 -0.65
CA ALA A 364 27.68 -7.50 -1.48
C ALA A 364 27.26 -7.11 -2.91
N ALA A 365 26.37 -7.89 -3.53
CA ALA A 365 25.85 -7.59 -4.87
C ALA A 365 25.14 -6.23 -4.93
N LEU A 366 24.37 -5.88 -3.89
CA LEU A 366 23.69 -4.59 -3.84
C LEU A 366 24.67 -3.42 -3.64
N ILE A 367 25.69 -3.57 -2.80
CA ILE A 367 26.77 -2.58 -2.67
C ILE A 367 27.43 -2.31 -4.03
N GLU A 368 27.70 -3.36 -4.83
CA GLU A 368 28.30 -3.20 -6.15
C GLU A 368 27.39 -2.45 -7.14
N VAL A 369 26.07 -2.62 -7.07
CA VAL A 369 25.11 -1.83 -7.87
C VAL A 369 25.24 -0.34 -7.55
N PHE A 370 25.33 0.04 -6.28
CA PHE A 370 25.45 1.45 -5.87
C PHE A 370 26.83 2.05 -6.22
N LYS A 371 27.91 1.27 -6.12
CA LYS A 371 29.27 1.73 -6.48
C LYS A 371 29.43 2.03 -7.97
N HIS A 372 28.79 1.24 -8.83
CA HIS A 372 28.97 1.30 -10.28
C HIS A 372 27.97 2.21 -11.01
N GLN A 373 27.11 2.91 -10.27
CA GLN A 373 26.16 3.88 -10.84
C GLN A 373 26.48 5.31 -10.40
N PRO A 374 26.18 6.31 -11.25
CA PRO A 374 26.30 7.70 -10.84
C PRO A 374 25.42 7.98 -9.62
N TYR A 375 25.95 8.77 -8.69
CA TYR A 375 25.19 9.19 -7.51
C TYR A 375 23.98 10.04 -7.91
N ARG A 376 22.81 9.66 -7.41
CA ARG A 376 21.56 10.41 -7.55
C ARG A 376 21.06 10.76 -6.15
N PRO A 377 20.81 12.04 -5.82
CA PRO A 377 20.40 12.41 -4.48
C PRO A 377 19.01 11.87 -4.15
N LEU A 378 18.83 11.42 -2.90
CA LEU A 378 17.55 11.03 -2.34
C LEU A 378 17.26 11.94 -1.13
N PRO A 379 16.30 12.88 -1.23
CA PRO A 379 16.09 13.89 -0.19
C PRO A 379 15.50 13.32 1.10
N TYR A 380 14.76 12.22 1.02
CA TYR A 380 14.09 11.60 2.16
C TYR A 380 14.30 10.09 2.20
N ARG A 381 14.27 9.51 3.40
CA ARG A 381 14.32 8.06 3.58
C ARG A 381 13.17 7.36 2.85
N TYR A 382 13.48 6.25 2.22
CA TYR A 382 12.50 5.30 1.70
C TYR A 382 12.74 3.95 2.35
N GLY A 383 11.84 3.53 3.24
CA GLY A 383 11.94 2.26 3.95
C GLY A 383 13.12 2.16 4.91
N TYR A 384 13.75 0.99 4.97
CA TYR A 384 14.82 0.68 5.90
C TYR A 384 16.08 1.50 5.57
N PRO A 385 16.76 2.08 6.58
CA PRO A 385 18.07 2.68 6.37
C PRO A 385 19.15 1.62 6.11
N ASP A 386 20.25 2.02 5.49
CA ASP A 386 21.48 1.21 5.48
C ASP A 386 22.23 1.33 6.82
N LYS A 387 23.29 0.54 7.02
CA LYS A 387 24.11 0.54 8.25
C LYS A 387 24.71 1.89 8.65
N ALA A 388 24.87 2.81 7.69
CA ALA A 388 25.38 4.16 7.89
C ALA A 388 24.25 5.20 7.97
N ASN A 389 23.00 4.75 8.05
CA ASN A 389 21.80 5.55 8.10
C ASN A 389 21.55 6.39 6.83
N ASN A 390 22.15 6.00 5.70
CA ASN A 390 21.94 6.65 4.42
C ASN A 390 20.55 6.31 3.85
N PRO A 391 19.87 7.30 3.24
CA PRO A 391 18.68 7.04 2.45
C PRO A 391 19.08 6.38 1.13
N HIS A 392 18.34 5.35 0.74
CA HIS A 392 18.47 4.69 -0.54
C HIS A 392 17.11 4.27 -1.11
N MET A 393 17.09 4.09 -2.42
CA MET A 393 15.95 3.62 -3.19
C MET A 393 16.48 2.88 -4.41
N ILE A 394 15.76 1.83 -4.79
CA ILE A 394 16.13 0.94 -5.88
C ILE A 394 14.95 0.87 -6.83
N PHE A 395 15.22 1.03 -8.12
CA PHE A 395 14.29 0.68 -9.17
C PHE A 395 14.74 -0.58 -9.87
N VAL A 396 13.80 -1.51 -10.03
CA VAL A 396 13.94 -2.68 -10.87
C VAL A 396 13.00 -2.52 -12.04
N GLN A 397 13.54 -2.52 -13.25
CA GLN A 397 12.78 -2.34 -14.47
C GLN A 397 13.00 -3.54 -15.39
N ARG A 398 11.90 -4.14 -15.88
CA ARG A 398 11.99 -5.11 -16.98
C ARG A 398 12.47 -4.38 -18.24
N ARG A 399 13.45 -4.96 -18.91
CA ARG A 399 13.91 -4.51 -20.22
C ARG A 399 12.80 -4.78 -21.24
N THR A 400 12.46 -3.79 -22.04
CA THR A 400 11.63 -4.02 -23.23
C THR A 400 12.44 -4.86 -24.21
N SER A 401 11.86 -5.93 -24.73
CA SER A 401 12.42 -6.63 -25.89
C SER A 401 12.59 -5.61 -27.02
N GLU A 402 13.82 -5.44 -27.52
CA GLU A 402 14.10 -4.66 -28.73
C GLU A 402 13.34 -5.21 -29.95
#